data_AF-A0A7S2PMA8-F1
#
_entry.id   AF-A0A7S2PMA8-F1
#
_cell.length_a   1.000
_cell.length_b   1.000
_cell.length_c   1.000
_cell.angle_alpha   90.00
_cell.angle_beta   90.00
_cell.angle_gamma   90.00
#
_symmetry.space_group_name_H-M   'P 1'
#
loop_
_entity.id
_entity.type
_entity.pdbx_description
1 polymer ?
#
loop_
_entity_poly.entity_id
_entity_poly.type
_entity_poly.pdbx_seq_one_letter_code
_entity_poly.pdbx_strand_id
1 'polypeptide(L)'
;MTETIHPLTNSQKLFLQRLLVAHVLTDEKAKDLYQSIQEKFANVNVNNDDGETSGDDDDVDQSYMGNDFEHCLGIINASLMPAFNLEIGTVSLPAPYSPDGKKLSQEDDDEDGGRKSSSTSPLIKYHAIVNRSNDDVAKNYAAARTALGPHELAYFRKVLEKLVECGNEFLETQQQQQQQGSRKRNRIAIVGCIGSLNKMDLINLRTELEGPHQDKLSIAQTEMALEIMESEGWLVPAAPPGEEDGDDDNHNSDGSDDDEQPKKRKRKPSRKSLRG
;
A
#
# COMPACT_ATOMS: atom_id res chain seq x y z
N MET A 1 -28.23 -23.09 0.52
CA MET A 1 -28.83 -21.78 0.22
C MET A 1 -28.13 -21.30 -1.04
N THR A 2 -28.84 -21.07 -2.13
CA THR A 2 -28.25 -20.53 -3.36
C THR A 2 -28.15 -19.02 -3.19
N GLU A 3 -26.94 -18.51 -2.99
CA GLU A 3 -26.69 -17.06 -3.01
C GLU A 3 -27.11 -16.54 -4.39
N THR A 4 -28.05 -15.60 -4.41
CA THR A 4 -28.58 -15.06 -5.66
C THR A 4 -27.58 -14.02 -6.16
N ILE A 5 -26.88 -14.35 -7.25
CA ILE A 5 -25.87 -13.45 -7.83
C ILE A 5 -26.61 -12.26 -8.44
N HIS A 6 -26.35 -11.06 -7.94
CA HIS A 6 -26.87 -9.83 -8.53
C HIS A 6 -26.08 -9.47 -9.79
N PRO A 7 -26.73 -9.18 -10.92
CA PRO A 7 -26.02 -8.81 -12.13
C PRO A 7 -25.41 -7.41 -11.99
N LEU A 8 -24.14 -7.26 -12.39
CA LEU A 8 -23.46 -5.96 -12.43
C LEU A 8 -24.06 -5.05 -13.52
N THR A 9 -24.18 -3.76 -13.20
CA THR A 9 -24.53 -2.72 -14.18
C THR A 9 -23.41 -2.53 -15.20
N ASN A 10 -23.70 -1.85 -16.32
CA ASN A 10 -22.68 -1.56 -17.33
C ASN A 10 -21.56 -0.68 -16.80
N SER A 11 -21.88 0.28 -15.93
CA SER A 11 -20.90 1.17 -15.30
C SER A 11 -19.97 0.37 -14.36
N GLN A 12 -20.52 -0.54 -13.55
CA GLN A 12 -19.75 -1.41 -12.66
C GLN A 12 -18.85 -2.37 -13.45
N LYS A 13 -19.36 -2.95 -14.55
CA LYS A 13 -18.55 -3.77 -15.47
C LYS A 13 -17.40 -2.97 -16.07
N LEU A 14 -17.65 -1.72 -16.48
CA LEU A 14 -16.61 -0.86 -17.04
C LEU A 14 -15.54 -0.50 -16.02
N PHE A 15 -15.94 -0.23 -14.77
CA PHE A 15 -15.00 -0.03 -13.67
C PHE A 15 -14.11 -1.26 -13.48
N LEU A 16 -14.73 -2.45 -13.39
CA LEU A 16 -14.00 -3.71 -13.24
C LEU A 16 -13.03 -3.97 -14.41
N GLN A 17 -13.45 -3.73 -15.65
CA GLN A 17 -12.60 -3.89 -16.83
C GLN A 17 -11.38 -2.97 -16.77
N ARG A 18 -11.55 -1.71 -16.39
CA ARG A 18 -10.44 -0.75 -16.30
C ARG A 18 -9.51 -1.08 -15.14
N LEU A 19 -10.05 -1.55 -14.01
CA LEU A 19 -9.25 -2.03 -12.90
C LEU A 19 -8.42 -3.28 -13.28
N LEU A 20 -8.99 -4.22 -14.04
CA LEU A 20 -8.25 -5.38 -14.57
C LEU A 20 -7.08 -4.96 -15.47
N VAL A 21 -7.30 -3.98 -16.35
CA VAL A 21 -6.24 -3.47 -17.25
C VAL A 21 -5.14 -2.75 -16.48
N ALA A 22 -5.50 -2.02 -15.43
CA ALA A 22 -4.52 -1.32 -14.58
C ALA A 22 -3.75 -2.26 -13.64
N HIS A 23 -4.20 -3.50 -13.47
CA HIS A 23 -3.74 -4.48 -12.48
C HIS A 23 -3.95 -4.06 -11.01
N VAL A 24 -3.49 -2.87 -10.65
CA VAL A 24 -3.62 -2.26 -9.32
C VAL A 24 -3.76 -0.74 -9.45
N LEU A 25 -4.63 -0.14 -8.63
CA LEU A 25 -4.80 1.32 -8.54
C LEU A 25 -4.60 1.80 -7.11
N THR A 26 -4.06 3.00 -6.93
CA THR A 26 -4.10 3.70 -5.63
C THR A 26 -5.53 4.15 -5.32
N ASP A 27 -5.84 4.43 -4.05
CA ASP A 27 -7.17 4.91 -3.62
C ASP A 27 -7.65 6.11 -4.44
N GLU A 28 -6.76 7.09 -4.63
CA GLU A 28 -7.00 8.30 -5.41
C GLU A 28 -7.36 7.96 -6.85
N LYS A 29 -6.51 7.19 -7.55
CA LYS A 29 -6.76 6.80 -8.94
C LYS A 29 -8.02 5.95 -9.11
N ALA A 30 -8.33 5.10 -8.13
CA ALA A 30 -9.54 4.29 -8.13
C ALA A 30 -10.81 5.15 -7.93
N LYS A 31 -10.75 6.16 -7.06
CA LYS A 31 -11.81 7.14 -6.87
C LYS A 31 -12.00 8.04 -8.10
N ASP A 32 -10.92 8.50 -8.71
CA ASP A 32 -10.96 9.26 -9.96
C ASP A 32 -11.58 8.43 -11.08
N LEU A 33 -11.23 7.15 -11.16
CA LEU A 33 -11.83 6.22 -12.11
C LEU A 33 -13.34 6.05 -11.87
N TYR A 34 -13.75 5.89 -10.61
CA TYR A 34 -15.14 5.80 -10.20
C TYR A 34 -15.92 7.06 -10.59
N GLN A 35 -15.42 8.25 -10.23
CA GLN A 35 -16.03 9.53 -10.56
C GLN A 35 -16.11 9.75 -12.07
N SER A 36 -15.02 9.47 -12.80
CA SER A 36 -14.99 9.58 -14.27
C SER A 36 -16.03 8.69 -14.96
N ILE A 37 -16.31 7.51 -14.41
CA ILE A 37 -17.37 6.64 -14.94
C ILE A 37 -18.74 7.20 -14.54
N GLN A 38 -18.93 7.58 -13.28
CA GLN A 38 -20.19 8.14 -12.81
C GLN A 38 -20.62 9.36 -13.63
N GLU A 39 -19.73 10.31 -13.89
CA GLU A 39 -19.98 11.49 -14.71
C GLU A 39 -20.33 11.16 -16.17
N LYS A 40 -19.67 10.16 -16.75
CA LYS A 40 -19.94 9.72 -18.13
C LYS A 40 -21.32 9.10 -18.30
N PHE A 41 -21.81 8.42 -17.27
CA PHE A 41 -23.12 7.76 -17.29
C PHE A 41 -24.25 8.62 -16.70
N ALA A 42 -23.94 9.63 -15.88
CA ALA A 42 -24.93 10.60 -15.37
C ALA A 42 -25.61 11.39 -16.49
N ASN A 43 -24.91 11.60 -17.61
CA ASN A 43 -25.44 12.31 -18.78
C ASN A 43 -26.19 11.42 -19.77
N VAL A 44 -26.25 10.10 -19.52
CA VAL A 44 -27.03 9.17 -20.35
C VAL A 44 -28.45 9.17 -19.82
N ASN A 45 -29.25 10.12 -20.31
CA ASN A 45 -30.67 10.18 -20.02
C ASN A 45 -31.33 8.94 -20.64
N VAL A 46 -31.55 7.90 -19.85
CA VAL A 46 -32.35 6.76 -20.27
C VAL A 46 -33.77 7.31 -20.31
N ASN A 47 -34.30 7.53 -21.51
CA ASN A 47 -35.73 7.79 -21.66
C ASN A 47 -36.46 6.61 -20.99
N ASN A 48 -36.96 6.83 -19.78
CA ASN A 48 -38.00 6.00 -19.19
C ASN A 48 -39.28 6.28 -19.98
N ASP A 49 -39.32 5.80 -21.21
CA ASP A 49 -40.50 5.74 -22.07
C ASP A 49 -41.26 4.45 -21.77
N ASP A 50 -41.57 4.23 -20.50
CA ASP A 50 -42.57 3.26 -20.07
C ASP A 50 -43.50 4.00 -19.12
N GLY A 51 -44.63 4.41 -19.70
CA GLY A 51 -45.64 5.22 -19.04
C GLY A 51 -46.20 4.59 -17.76
N GLU A 52 -46.60 5.50 -16.87
CA GLU A 52 -47.36 5.28 -15.63
C GLU A 52 -46.56 4.77 -14.43
N THR A 53 -46.07 5.68 -13.58
CA THR A 53 -46.52 5.70 -12.17
C THR A 53 -46.38 7.09 -11.58
N SER A 54 -47.50 7.66 -11.17
CA SER A 54 -47.59 8.80 -10.26
C SER A 54 -47.39 8.33 -8.82
N GLY A 55 -46.50 8.97 -8.06
CA GLY A 55 -46.45 8.83 -6.61
C GLY A 55 -45.13 9.34 -6.04
N ASP A 56 -45.25 10.34 -5.16
CA ASP A 56 -44.19 10.85 -4.30
C ASP A 56 -43.27 9.75 -3.76
N ASP A 57 -42.00 9.78 -4.14
CA ASP A 57 -40.87 9.50 -3.27
C ASP A 57 -39.65 10.17 -3.90
N ASP A 58 -38.90 10.94 -3.11
CA ASP A 58 -37.54 11.40 -3.41
C ASP A 58 -36.58 10.19 -3.43
N ASP A 59 -36.90 9.17 -4.23
CA ASP A 59 -36.01 8.06 -4.57
C ASP A 59 -34.97 8.63 -5.54
N VAL A 60 -33.98 9.30 -4.96
CA VAL A 60 -32.71 9.62 -5.60
C VAL A 60 -32.27 8.35 -6.30
N ASP A 61 -32.33 8.35 -7.64
CA ASP A 61 -31.84 7.30 -8.52
C ASP A 61 -30.60 6.69 -7.87
N GLN A 62 -30.74 5.48 -7.30
CA GLN A 62 -29.60 4.77 -6.75
C GLN A 62 -28.60 4.68 -7.89
N SER A 63 -27.52 5.47 -7.80
CA SER A 63 -26.64 5.66 -8.93
C SER A 63 -26.23 4.27 -9.41
N TYR A 64 -26.20 4.06 -10.73
CA TYR A 64 -25.86 2.76 -11.32
C TYR A 64 -24.54 2.14 -10.79
N MET A 65 -23.74 2.93 -10.08
CA MET A 65 -22.48 2.56 -9.44
C MET A 65 -22.59 2.32 -7.92
N GLY A 66 -23.68 2.70 -7.25
CA GLY A 66 -23.81 2.74 -5.80
C GLY A 66 -23.85 4.18 -5.26
N ASN A 67 -23.97 4.32 -3.94
CA ASN A 67 -24.10 5.63 -3.29
C ASN A 67 -22.75 6.35 -3.16
N ASP A 68 -21.69 5.57 -2.99
CA ASP A 68 -20.31 6.01 -2.87
C ASP A 68 -19.37 4.94 -3.43
N PHE A 69 -18.07 5.26 -3.45
CA PHE A 69 -17.03 4.38 -3.97
C PHE A 69 -16.99 3.04 -3.21
N GLU A 70 -17.07 3.08 -1.89
CA GLU A 70 -17.04 1.90 -1.02
C GLU A 70 -18.26 1.00 -1.25
N HIS A 71 -19.45 1.58 -1.44
CA HIS A 71 -20.67 0.88 -1.78
C HIS A 71 -20.55 0.21 -3.16
N CYS A 72 -19.96 0.89 -4.15
CA CYS A 72 -19.67 0.30 -5.45
C CYS A 72 -18.81 -0.96 -5.34
N LEU A 73 -17.72 -0.89 -4.57
CA LEU A 73 -16.85 -2.05 -4.34
C LEU A 73 -17.61 -3.18 -3.66
N GLY A 74 -18.46 -2.87 -2.68
CA GLY A 74 -19.32 -3.83 -1.99
C GLY A 74 -20.26 -4.57 -2.93
N ILE A 75 -20.96 -3.85 -3.81
CA ILE A 75 -21.88 -4.45 -4.80
C ILE A 75 -21.11 -5.36 -5.77
N ILE A 76 -19.96 -4.90 -6.25
CA ILE A 76 -19.12 -5.69 -7.15
C ILE A 76 -18.66 -6.97 -6.46
N ASN A 77 -18.14 -6.89 -5.24
CA ASN A 77 -17.66 -8.04 -4.49
C ASN A 77 -18.77 -9.04 -4.17
N ALA A 78 -19.99 -8.56 -3.84
CA ALA A 78 -21.16 -9.41 -3.63
C ALA A 78 -21.52 -10.23 -4.89
N SER A 79 -21.15 -9.74 -6.07
CA SER A 79 -21.37 -10.43 -7.34
C SER A 79 -20.20 -11.34 -7.72
N LEU A 80 -18.95 -10.91 -7.49
CA LEU A 80 -17.74 -11.63 -7.89
C LEU A 80 -17.44 -12.84 -7.00
N MET A 81 -17.65 -12.71 -5.70
CA MET A 81 -17.32 -13.75 -4.71
C MET A 81 -18.06 -15.07 -4.96
N PRO A 82 -19.41 -15.11 -5.00
CA PRO A 82 -20.13 -16.38 -5.19
C PRO A 82 -19.94 -16.98 -6.58
N ALA A 83 -19.73 -16.14 -7.60
CA ALA A 83 -19.68 -16.58 -9.00
C ALA A 83 -18.30 -17.04 -9.45
N PHE A 84 -17.25 -16.33 -9.01
CA PHE A 84 -15.90 -16.48 -9.55
C PHE A 84 -14.83 -16.67 -8.47
N ASN A 85 -15.20 -16.57 -7.19
CA ASN A 85 -14.26 -16.50 -6.06
C ASN A 85 -13.19 -15.41 -6.25
N LEU A 86 -13.58 -14.32 -6.90
CA LEU A 86 -12.77 -13.11 -7.07
C LEU A 86 -13.29 -12.03 -6.12
N GLU A 87 -12.41 -11.15 -5.68
CA GLU A 87 -12.78 -9.93 -4.96
C GLU A 87 -11.89 -8.76 -5.38
N ILE A 88 -12.43 -7.55 -5.29
CA ILE A 88 -11.62 -6.34 -5.23
C ILE A 88 -11.07 -6.26 -3.80
N GLY A 89 -9.79 -6.56 -3.65
CA GLY A 89 -9.05 -6.48 -2.40
C GLY A 89 -8.44 -5.10 -2.22
N THR A 90 -8.55 -4.56 -1.01
CA THR A 90 -7.90 -3.30 -0.62
C THR A 90 -6.77 -3.58 0.36
N VAL A 91 -5.56 -3.11 0.04
CA VAL A 91 -4.36 -3.26 0.88
C VAL A 91 -3.77 -1.89 1.16
N SER A 92 -3.32 -1.64 2.39
CA SER A 92 -2.65 -0.40 2.76
C SER A 92 -1.15 -0.65 2.89
N LEU A 93 -0.36 -0.01 2.03
CA LEU A 93 1.10 -0.16 1.97
C LEU A 93 1.78 1.19 2.22
N PRO A 94 3.03 1.23 2.72
CA PRO A 94 3.82 2.45 2.76
C PRO A 94 3.95 3.07 1.36
N ALA A 95 4.05 4.40 1.29
CA ALA A 95 4.27 5.09 0.03
C ALA A 95 5.54 4.56 -0.69
N PRO A 96 5.50 4.35 -2.02
CA PRO A 96 6.67 3.95 -2.79
C PRO A 96 7.82 4.92 -2.58
N TYR A 97 9.04 4.39 -2.53
CA TYR A 97 10.21 5.25 -2.42
C TYR A 97 10.41 6.07 -3.70
N SER A 98 10.49 7.39 -3.56
CA SER A 98 10.89 8.29 -4.64
C SER A 98 12.25 8.91 -4.29
N PRO A 99 13.34 8.56 -5.00
CA PRO A 99 14.67 9.09 -4.73
C PRO A 99 14.75 10.61 -4.93
N ASP A 100 13.85 11.17 -5.76
CA ASP A 100 13.81 12.61 -6.06
C ASP A 100 13.19 13.45 -4.95
N GLY A 101 12.80 12.86 -3.81
CA GLY A 101 12.30 13.60 -2.67
C GLY A 101 11.02 14.41 -2.93
N LYS A 102 10.38 14.22 -4.10
CA LYS A 102 9.01 14.65 -4.35
C LYS A 102 8.10 13.78 -3.49
N LYS A 103 8.05 14.11 -2.19
CA LYS A 103 6.86 13.85 -1.40
C LYS A 103 5.70 14.29 -2.28
N LEU A 104 4.75 13.38 -2.52
CA LEU A 104 3.42 13.77 -3.00
C LEU A 104 2.99 14.87 -2.04
N SER A 105 3.11 16.11 -2.51
CA SER A 105 2.87 17.31 -1.73
C SER A 105 1.38 17.33 -1.50
N GLN A 106 0.98 16.80 -0.35
CA GLN A 106 -0.22 17.26 0.28
C GLN A 106 0.10 18.70 0.70
N GLU A 107 -0.41 19.65 -0.07
CA GLU A 107 -0.43 21.07 0.26
C GLU A 107 -1.29 21.25 1.50
N ASP A 108 -0.73 20.95 2.67
CA ASP A 108 -1.26 21.42 3.93
C ASP A 108 -0.27 22.46 4.47
N ASP A 109 -0.67 23.72 4.27
CA ASP A 109 -0.12 24.91 4.92
C ASP A 109 -0.13 24.72 6.44
N ASP A 110 1.04 24.52 7.04
CA ASP A 110 1.24 24.81 8.46
C ASP A 110 2.67 25.35 8.67
N GLU A 111 2.79 26.67 8.56
CA GLU A 111 3.89 27.44 9.14
C GLU A 111 3.80 27.40 10.68
N ASP A 112 4.28 26.34 11.32
CA ASP A 112 4.71 26.46 12.72
C ASP A 112 5.87 25.51 13.05
N GLY A 113 6.87 26.03 13.77
CA GLY A 113 8.16 25.43 14.05
C GLY A 113 8.11 24.25 15.03
N GLY A 114 7.45 23.16 14.61
CA GLY A 114 7.26 21.94 15.39
C GLY A 114 8.28 20.85 15.04
N ARG A 115 9.07 20.47 16.04
CA ARG A 115 9.96 19.30 16.09
C ARG A 115 9.48 18.13 15.22
N LYS A 116 10.32 17.69 14.26
CA LYS A 116 10.15 16.52 13.39
C LYS A 116 9.64 15.32 14.19
N SER A 117 8.32 15.16 14.23
CA SER A 117 7.70 13.98 14.81
C SER A 117 7.95 12.81 13.86
N SER A 118 8.30 11.67 14.44
CA SER A 118 8.83 10.50 13.78
C SER A 118 8.08 10.09 12.51
N SER A 119 8.86 9.91 11.45
CA SER A 119 8.53 9.50 10.10
C SER A 119 7.80 8.15 10.00
N THR A 120 6.50 8.13 10.23
CA THR A 120 5.65 7.13 9.58
C THR A 120 5.11 7.77 8.32
N SER A 121 5.66 7.38 7.15
CA SER A 121 5.08 7.74 5.87
C SER A 121 3.59 7.34 5.86
N PRO A 122 2.70 8.18 5.31
CA PRO A 122 1.29 7.84 5.23
C PRO A 122 1.14 6.55 4.43
N LEU A 123 0.26 5.65 4.89
CA LEU A 123 -0.08 4.47 4.12
C LEU A 123 -0.97 4.86 2.94
N ILE A 124 -0.65 4.33 1.77
CA ILE A 124 -1.44 4.45 0.56
C ILE A 124 -2.28 3.18 0.43
N LYS A 125 -3.59 3.33 0.19
CA LYS A 125 -4.44 2.19 -0.13
C LYS A 125 -4.31 1.85 -1.61
N TYR A 126 -4.28 0.56 -1.89
CA TYR A 126 -4.23 -0.03 -3.21
C TYR A 126 -5.42 -0.95 -3.38
N HIS A 127 -6.02 -0.92 -4.56
CA HIS A 127 -7.16 -1.74 -4.95
C HIS A 127 -6.76 -2.61 -6.14
N ALA A 128 -6.97 -3.91 -6.03
CA ALA A 128 -6.69 -4.89 -7.08
C ALA A 128 -7.75 -5.99 -7.08
N ILE A 129 -7.93 -6.64 -8.23
CA ILE A 129 -8.80 -7.82 -8.31
C ILE A 129 -7.96 -9.04 -7.96
N VAL A 130 -8.36 -9.70 -6.87
CA VAL A 130 -7.65 -10.82 -6.27
C VAL A 130 -8.46 -12.09 -6.47
N ASN A 131 -7.78 -13.16 -6.89
CA ASN A 131 -8.37 -14.48 -6.85
C ASN A 131 -8.23 -15.06 -5.44
N ARG A 132 -9.36 -15.38 -4.80
CA ARG A 132 -9.38 -16.04 -3.49
C ARG A 132 -9.28 -17.56 -3.58
N SER A 133 -9.47 -18.12 -4.77
CA SER A 133 -9.23 -19.53 -5.01
C SER A 133 -7.73 -19.80 -5.06
N ASN A 134 -7.33 -20.84 -4.34
CA ASN A 134 -6.03 -21.48 -4.57
C ASN A 134 -6.16 -22.56 -5.65
N ASP A 135 -6.73 -22.21 -6.81
CA ASP A 135 -6.98 -23.15 -7.89
C ASP A 135 -5.79 -23.28 -8.86
N ASP A 136 -5.73 -24.42 -9.54
CA ASP A 136 -4.64 -24.72 -10.47
C ASP A 136 -4.71 -23.89 -11.75
N VAL A 137 -5.87 -23.33 -12.08
CA VAL A 137 -6.03 -22.43 -13.24
C VAL A 137 -5.28 -21.13 -12.99
N ALA A 138 -5.42 -20.54 -11.82
CA ALA A 138 -4.70 -19.33 -11.40
C ALA A 138 -3.19 -19.56 -11.38
N LYS A 139 -2.75 -20.70 -10.82
CA LYS A 139 -1.32 -21.07 -10.80
C LYS A 139 -0.75 -21.28 -12.19
N ASN A 140 -1.47 -22.00 -13.05
CA ASN A 140 -1.05 -22.28 -14.41
C ASN A 140 -1.06 -21.01 -15.26
N TYR A 141 -2.05 -20.15 -15.08
CA TYR A 141 -2.13 -18.87 -15.78
C TYR A 141 -0.99 -17.93 -15.35
N ALA A 142 -0.75 -17.78 -14.05
CA ALA A 142 0.37 -16.98 -13.55
C ALA A 142 1.71 -17.49 -14.10
N ALA A 143 1.92 -18.81 -14.13
CA ALA A 143 3.13 -19.41 -14.69
C ALA A 143 3.25 -19.29 -16.22
N ALA A 144 2.13 -19.28 -16.95
CA ALA A 144 2.12 -19.26 -18.41
C ALA A 144 2.16 -17.84 -19.01
N ARG A 145 1.69 -16.83 -18.27
CA ARG A 145 1.62 -15.44 -18.75
C ARG A 145 2.84 -14.61 -18.39
N THR A 146 3.52 -14.93 -17.29
CA THR A 146 4.81 -14.30 -17.02
C THR A 146 5.74 -14.61 -18.19
N ALA A 147 6.36 -13.59 -18.78
CA ALA A 147 7.44 -13.76 -19.78
C ALA A 147 8.68 -14.49 -19.21
N LEU A 148 8.58 -14.99 -17.98
CA LEU A 148 9.57 -15.70 -17.21
C LEU A 148 9.50 -17.18 -17.56
N GLY A 149 10.65 -17.75 -17.95
CA GLY A 149 10.80 -19.18 -18.12
C GLY A 149 10.79 -19.93 -16.78
N PRO A 150 10.96 -21.27 -16.81
CA PRO A 150 10.91 -22.08 -15.60
C PRO A 150 12.03 -21.75 -14.59
N HIS A 151 13.17 -21.24 -15.04
CA HIS A 151 14.27 -20.85 -14.16
C HIS A 151 14.00 -19.49 -13.50
N GLU A 152 13.50 -18.54 -14.28
CA GLU A 152 13.11 -17.21 -13.81
C GLU A 152 11.93 -17.29 -12.82
N LEU A 153 10.99 -18.22 -13.03
CA LEU A 153 9.93 -18.52 -12.07
C LEU A 153 10.46 -19.15 -10.77
N ALA A 154 11.46 -20.03 -10.84
CA ALA A 154 12.12 -20.56 -9.65
C ALA A 154 12.84 -19.44 -8.88
N TYR A 155 13.51 -18.54 -9.59
CA TYR A 155 14.12 -17.33 -9.02
C TYR A 155 13.08 -16.40 -8.40
N PHE A 156 11.95 -16.15 -9.06
CA PHE A 156 10.86 -15.36 -8.49
C PHE A 156 10.37 -15.92 -7.15
N ARG A 157 10.20 -17.25 -7.05
CA ARG A 157 9.83 -17.91 -5.79
C ARG A 157 10.89 -17.69 -4.72
N LYS A 158 12.17 -17.79 -5.08
CA LYS A 158 13.28 -17.57 -4.14
C LYS A 158 13.36 -16.13 -3.64
N VAL A 159 13.09 -15.15 -4.51
CA VAL A 159 12.97 -13.74 -4.13
C VAL A 159 11.84 -13.54 -3.12
N LEU A 160 10.65 -14.09 -3.39
CA LEU A 160 9.51 -13.98 -2.48
C LEU A 160 9.79 -14.62 -1.11
N GLU A 161 10.39 -15.82 -1.11
CA GLU A 161 10.83 -16.51 0.11
C GLU A 161 11.75 -15.61 0.95
N LYS A 162 12.80 -15.06 0.33
CA LYS A 162 13.77 -14.22 1.02
C LYS A 162 13.17 -12.91 1.55
N LEU A 163 12.29 -12.27 0.77
CA LEU A 163 11.59 -11.06 1.22
C LEU A 163 10.69 -11.35 2.43
N VAL A 164 9.98 -12.48 2.44
CA VAL A 164 9.15 -12.87 3.58
C VAL A 164 10.00 -13.15 4.82
N GLU A 165 11.14 -13.84 4.67
CA GLU A 165 12.10 -14.05 5.77
C GLU A 165 12.57 -12.73 6.37
N CYS A 166 13.08 -11.80 5.53
CA CYS A 166 13.54 -10.50 5.99
C CYS A 166 12.42 -9.68 6.65
N GLY A 167 11.19 -9.77 6.12
CA GLY A 167 10.03 -9.11 6.71
C GLY A 167 9.67 -9.64 8.09
N ASN A 168 9.75 -10.96 8.29
CA ASN A 168 9.51 -11.58 9.59
C ASN A 168 10.58 -11.21 10.62
N GLU A 169 11.86 -11.23 10.24
CA GLU A 169 12.98 -10.82 11.10
C GLU A 169 12.83 -9.36 11.57
N PHE A 170 12.40 -8.48 10.68
CA PHE A 170 12.11 -7.08 11.02
C PHE A 170 10.96 -6.97 12.04
N LEU A 171 9.86 -7.70 11.84
CA LEU A 171 8.72 -7.69 12.76
C LEU A 171 9.10 -8.23 14.14
N GLU A 172 9.91 -9.28 14.20
CA GLU A 172 10.41 -9.84 15.46
C GLU A 172 11.29 -8.86 16.22
N THR A 173 12.24 -8.21 15.51
CA THR A 173 13.12 -7.19 16.09
C THR A 173 12.31 -6.01 16.65
N GLN A 174 11.30 -5.55 15.90
CA GLN A 174 10.43 -4.47 16.34
C GLN A 174 9.60 -4.86 17.59
N GLN A 175 9.15 -6.11 17.68
CA GLN A 175 8.44 -6.62 18.85
C GLN A 175 9.34 -6.72 20.08
N GLN A 176 10.61 -7.12 19.91
CA GLN A 176 11.57 -7.19 21.01
C GLN A 176 11.93 -5.80 21.54
N GLN A 177 12.15 -4.82 20.66
CA GLN A 177 12.42 -3.43 21.07
C GLN A 177 11.22 -2.81 21.82
N GLN A 178 9.99 -3.11 21.44
CA GLN A 178 8.79 -2.63 22.15
C GLN A 178 8.65 -3.20 23.58
N GLN A 179 9.20 -4.39 23.85
CA GLN A 179 9.15 -4.97 25.21
C GLN A 179 10.17 -4.34 26.16
N GLN A 180 11.22 -3.67 25.65
CA GLN A 180 12.31 -3.15 26.48
C GLN A 180 12.19 -1.66 26.85
N GLY A 181 11.27 -0.89 26.26
CA GLY A 181 10.89 0.41 26.81
C GLY A 181 10.48 1.45 25.77
N SER A 182 9.52 2.28 26.18
CA SER A 182 9.02 3.48 25.48
C SER A 182 7.88 3.28 24.47
N ARG A 183 6.70 3.73 24.91
CA ARG A 183 5.53 4.24 24.16
C ARG A 183 4.93 3.29 23.11
N LYS A 184 3.71 2.82 23.42
CA LYS A 184 2.73 2.30 22.47
C LYS A 184 2.54 3.29 21.30
N ARG A 185 3.36 3.19 20.25
CA ARG A 185 2.98 3.76 18.94
C ARG A 185 1.83 2.91 18.44
N ASN A 186 0.75 3.56 17.99
CA ASN A 186 -0.38 2.90 17.37
C ASN A 186 0.15 1.96 16.28
N ARG A 187 -0.09 0.66 16.44
CA ARG A 187 0.21 -0.32 15.41
C ARG A 187 -0.69 0.01 14.22
N ILE A 188 -0.11 0.58 13.18
CA ILE A 188 -0.75 0.55 11.88
C ILE A 188 -0.64 -0.90 11.43
N ALA A 189 -1.77 -1.55 11.17
CA ALA A 189 -1.79 -2.90 10.63
C ALA A 189 -1.23 -2.84 9.20
N ILE A 190 0.08 -3.05 9.07
CA ILE A 190 0.70 -3.20 7.75
C ILE A 190 0.23 -4.55 7.22
N VAL A 191 -0.53 -4.53 6.14
CA VAL A 191 -0.98 -5.73 5.44
C VAL A 191 -0.06 -5.88 4.23
N GLY A 192 0.89 -6.82 4.28
CA GLY A 192 1.83 -7.08 3.19
C GLY A 192 3.21 -7.58 3.65
N CYS A 193 4.08 -7.88 2.69
CA CYS A 193 5.48 -8.20 2.95
C CYS A 193 6.29 -6.91 3.05
N ILE A 194 6.85 -6.63 4.23
CA ILE A 194 7.70 -5.45 4.48
C ILE A 194 9.19 -5.70 4.27
N GLY A 195 9.57 -6.93 3.95
CA GLY A 195 10.96 -7.26 3.68
C GLY A 195 11.49 -6.46 2.49
N SER A 196 12.72 -6.00 2.63
CA SER A 196 13.45 -5.27 1.60
C SER A 196 14.82 -5.89 1.43
N LEU A 197 15.26 -6.03 0.19
CA LEU A 197 16.60 -6.48 -0.15
C LEU A 197 17.25 -5.45 -1.05
N ASN A 198 18.57 -5.30 -0.94
CA ASN A 198 19.30 -4.48 -1.89
C ASN A 198 19.35 -5.21 -3.25
N LYS A 199 19.57 -4.45 -4.33
CA LYS A 199 19.57 -5.00 -5.70
C LYS A 199 20.64 -6.09 -5.90
N MET A 200 21.78 -5.98 -5.22
CA MET A 200 22.87 -6.95 -5.37
C MET A 200 22.54 -8.28 -4.69
N ASP A 201 21.90 -8.25 -3.52
CA ASP A 201 21.43 -9.41 -2.78
C ASP A 201 20.36 -10.15 -3.60
N LEU A 202 19.41 -9.41 -4.19
CA LEU A 202 18.45 -9.96 -5.13
C LEU A 202 19.16 -10.70 -6.27
N ILE A 203 20.11 -10.05 -6.94
CA ILE A 203 20.90 -10.67 -8.02
C ILE A 203 21.63 -11.92 -7.54
N ASN A 204 22.14 -11.93 -6.30
CA ASN A 204 22.87 -13.07 -5.72
C ASN A 204 21.96 -14.24 -5.35
N LEU A 205 20.66 -14.06 -5.14
CA LEU A 205 19.73 -15.17 -4.92
C LEU A 205 19.71 -16.18 -6.08
N ARG A 206 20.15 -15.79 -7.28
CA ARG A 206 20.32 -16.72 -8.41
C ARG A 206 21.28 -17.88 -8.09
N THR A 207 22.27 -17.67 -7.21
CA THR A 207 23.24 -18.70 -6.81
C THR A 207 22.69 -19.62 -5.72
N GLU A 208 21.58 -19.24 -5.09
CA GLU A 208 20.87 -20.04 -4.08
C GLU A 208 19.78 -20.93 -4.69
N LEU A 209 19.67 -20.98 -6.02
CA LEU A 209 18.75 -21.87 -6.70
C LEU A 209 19.20 -23.32 -6.57
N GLU A 210 18.29 -24.20 -6.20
CA GLU A 210 18.56 -25.61 -5.98
C GLU A 210 18.03 -26.50 -7.11
N GLY A 211 18.53 -27.74 -7.16
CA GLY A 211 18.04 -28.79 -8.04
C GLY A 211 18.24 -28.46 -9.53
N PRO A 212 17.21 -28.63 -10.40
CA PRO A 212 17.34 -28.44 -11.84
C PRO A 212 17.56 -26.97 -12.26
N HIS A 213 17.41 -26.02 -11.34
CA HIS A 213 17.55 -24.59 -11.61
C HIS A 213 18.91 -24.02 -11.19
N GLN A 214 19.74 -24.82 -10.50
CA GLN A 214 21.06 -24.41 -10.03
C GLN A 214 21.96 -23.97 -11.20
N ASP A 215 22.58 -22.79 -11.04
CA ASP A 215 23.50 -22.17 -12.00
C ASP A 215 22.92 -21.96 -13.41
N LYS A 216 21.59 -21.93 -13.55
CA LYS A 216 20.92 -21.77 -14.86
C LYS A 216 20.68 -20.32 -15.26
N LEU A 217 20.65 -19.41 -14.30
CA LEU A 217 20.47 -17.98 -14.55
C LEU A 217 21.80 -17.25 -14.50
N SER A 218 22.14 -16.61 -15.61
CA SER A 218 23.21 -15.60 -15.62
C SER A 218 22.79 -14.32 -14.91
N ILE A 219 23.76 -13.46 -14.60
CA ILE A 219 23.49 -12.12 -14.02
C ILE A 219 22.55 -11.33 -14.94
N ALA A 220 22.84 -11.27 -16.24
CA ALA A 220 22.04 -10.51 -17.19
C ALA A 220 20.58 -11.00 -17.29
N GLN A 221 20.35 -12.32 -17.25
CA GLN A 221 18.99 -12.88 -17.20
C GLN A 221 18.28 -12.54 -15.89
N THR A 222 19.03 -12.52 -14.78
CA THR A 222 18.49 -12.18 -13.46
C THR A 222 18.07 -10.72 -13.40
N GLU A 223 18.88 -9.82 -13.97
CA GLU A 223 18.55 -8.39 -14.07
C GLU A 223 17.31 -8.15 -14.92
N MET A 224 17.19 -8.83 -16.06
CA MET A 224 16.00 -8.76 -16.92
C MET A 224 14.75 -9.29 -16.19
N ALA A 225 14.89 -10.38 -15.44
CA ALA A 225 13.79 -10.93 -14.65
C ALA A 225 13.32 -9.94 -13.56
N LEU A 226 14.25 -9.24 -12.90
CA LEU A 226 13.94 -8.20 -11.92
C LEU A 226 13.21 -7.00 -12.57
N GLU A 227 13.65 -6.56 -13.75
CA GLU A 227 12.98 -5.48 -14.49
C GLU A 227 11.54 -5.84 -14.84
N ILE A 228 11.29 -7.08 -15.30
CA ILE A 228 9.94 -7.58 -15.57
C ILE A 228 9.09 -7.57 -14.29
N MET A 229 9.65 -8.04 -13.16
CA MET A 229 8.94 -8.06 -11.87
C MET A 229 8.58 -6.66 -11.39
N GLU A 230 9.48 -5.68 -11.56
CA GLU A 230 9.21 -4.28 -11.23
C GLU A 230 8.16 -3.67 -12.17
N SER A 231 8.26 -3.90 -13.49
CA SER A 231 7.32 -3.34 -14.48
C SER A 231 5.90 -3.88 -14.35
N GLU A 232 5.78 -5.16 -13.97
CA GLU A 232 4.49 -5.84 -13.75
C GLU A 232 3.95 -5.60 -12.33
N GLY A 233 4.67 -4.84 -11.48
CA GLY A 233 4.23 -4.46 -10.14
C GLY A 233 4.34 -5.55 -9.08
N TRP A 234 5.13 -6.61 -9.31
CA TRP A 234 5.44 -7.63 -8.32
C TRP A 234 6.44 -7.15 -7.27
N LEU A 235 7.34 -6.25 -7.65
CA LEU A 235 8.34 -5.62 -6.79
C LEU A 235 8.23 -4.09 -6.86
N VAL A 236 8.55 -3.42 -5.77
CA VAL A 236 8.58 -1.95 -5.68
C VAL A 236 9.89 -1.47 -5.05
N PRO A 237 10.47 -0.35 -5.53
CA PRO A 237 11.62 0.26 -4.88
C PRO A 237 11.30 0.65 -3.44
N ALA A 238 12.13 0.19 -2.51
CA ALA A 238 12.08 0.57 -1.10
C ALA A 238 13.14 1.63 -0.80
N ALA A 239 12.88 2.44 0.23
CA ALA A 239 13.87 3.40 0.71
C ALA A 239 15.09 2.63 1.22
N PRO A 240 16.32 3.11 0.97
CA PRO A 240 17.47 2.56 1.65
C PRO A 240 17.23 2.68 3.17
N PRO A 241 17.65 1.67 3.97
CA PRO A 241 17.59 1.79 5.41
C PRO A 241 18.32 3.07 5.81
N GLY A 242 17.62 3.96 6.52
CA GLY A 242 18.24 5.19 7.00
C GLY A 242 19.43 4.82 7.87
N GLU A 243 20.58 5.42 7.60
CA GLU A 243 21.66 5.45 8.58
C GLU A 243 21.06 6.12 9.82
N GLU A 244 20.95 5.38 10.92
CA GLU A 244 20.65 5.99 12.21
C GLU A 244 21.78 6.98 12.44
N ASP A 245 21.50 8.27 12.23
CA ASP A 245 22.41 9.36 12.55
C ASP A 245 22.84 9.15 14.01
N GLY A 246 24.02 8.59 14.19
CA GLY A 246 24.70 8.43 15.45
C GLY A 246 25.17 9.79 15.92
N ASP A 247 24.22 10.70 16.19
CA ASP A 247 24.45 11.95 16.92
C ASP A 247 24.63 11.59 18.40
N ASP A 248 25.74 10.92 18.69
CA ASP A 248 26.26 10.72 20.04
C ASP A 248 27.70 11.23 20.14
N ASP A 249 28.00 12.34 19.44
CA ASP A 249 29.20 13.14 19.70
C ASP A 249 28.87 14.25 20.70
N ASN A 250 28.64 13.81 21.94
CA ASN A 250 28.72 14.64 23.13
C ASN A 250 30.20 15.00 23.41
N HIS A 251 30.78 15.86 22.57
CA HIS A 251 32.13 16.38 22.78
C HIS A 251 32.10 17.51 23.82
N ASN A 252 32.14 17.09 25.08
CA ASN A 252 32.55 17.92 26.21
C ASN A 252 34.08 18.15 26.17
N SER A 253 34.50 19.25 25.58
CA SER A 253 35.79 19.93 25.81
C SER A 253 35.71 21.27 25.09
N ASP A 254 35.76 22.42 25.74
CA ASP A 254 36.98 22.94 26.35
C ASP A 254 36.65 24.15 27.23
N GLY A 255 37.38 24.29 28.33
CA GLY A 255 37.21 25.38 29.29
C GLY A 255 37.91 26.67 28.84
N SER A 256 37.39 27.80 29.28
CA SER A 256 38.20 28.97 29.64
C SER A 256 37.40 29.89 30.57
N ASP A 257 38.09 30.25 31.64
CA ASP A 257 37.67 31.03 32.81
C ASP A 257 37.33 32.51 32.52
N ASP A 258 36.65 33.10 33.51
CA ASP A 258 36.48 34.52 33.85
C ASP A 258 35.67 35.44 32.91
N ASP A 259 34.43 35.77 33.33
CA ASP A 259 34.19 37.09 33.93
C ASP A 259 32.82 37.18 34.63
N GLU A 260 32.83 37.84 35.79
CA GLU A 260 31.70 38.06 36.69
C GLU A 260 30.50 38.78 36.03
N GLN A 261 29.27 38.27 36.25
CA GLN A 261 28.15 39.08 36.77
C GLN A 261 26.88 38.26 37.07
N PRO A 262 26.17 38.51 38.21
CA PRO A 262 25.04 37.70 38.64
C PRO A 262 23.70 38.31 38.21
N LYS A 263 22.90 37.63 37.38
CA LYS A 263 21.51 38.06 37.10
C LYS A 263 20.47 36.94 37.15
N LYS A 264 19.96 36.77 38.37
CA LYS A 264 18.54 36.64 38.76
C LYS A 264 17.67 35.61 38.02
N ARG A 265 17.50 34.47 38.68
CA ARG A 265 16.41 33.50 38.54
C ARG A 265 15.04 34.20 38.56
N LYS A 266 14.22 34.01 37.53
CA LYS A 266 12.75 34.21 37.60
C LYS A 266 12.05 32.86 37.46
N ARG A 267 11.68 32.28 38.61
CA ARG A 267 10.73 31.18 38.71
C ARG A 267 9.33 31.72 38.39
N LYS A 268 8.64 31.13 37.40
CA LYS A 268 7.20 31.37 37.20
C LYS A 268 6.39 30.56 38.24
N PRO A 269 5.37 31.14 38.87
CA PRO A 269 4.64 30.49 39.97
C PRO A 269 3.64 29.44 39.47
N SER A 270 3.65 28.31 40.19
CA SER A 270 2.63 27.26 40.20
C SER A 270 1.30 27.82 40.70
N ARG A 271 0.24 27.72 39.88
CA ARG A 271 -1.14 27.95 40.34
C ARG A 271 -1.73 26.62 40.81
N LYS A 272 -1.81 26.49 42.14
CA LYS A 272 -2.65 25.52 42.84
C LYS A 272 -4.13 25.90 42.72
N SER A 273 -4.93 24.84 42.73
CA SER A 273 -6.37 24.70 42.97
C SER A 273 -7.09 25.83 43.70
N LEU A 274 -8.38 25.99 43.39
CA LEU A 274 -9.42 26.01 44.41
C LEU A 274 -10.73 25.47 43.81
N ARG A 275 -11.29 24.47 44.50
CA ARG A 275 -12.67 23.97 44.40
C ARG A 275 -13.62 25.08 44.86
N GLY A 276 -14.78 25.12 44.22
CA GLY A 276 -16.03 25.74 44.68
C GLY A 276 -17.14 25.06 43.94
#